data_AF-A0A3D1CJQ0-F1
#
_entry.id   AF-A0A3D1CJQ0-F1
#
_cell.length_a   1.000
_cell.length_b   1.000
_cell.length_c   1.000
_cell.angle_alpha   90.00
_cell.angle_beta   90.00
_cell.angle_gamma   90.00
#
_symmetry.space_group_name_H-M   'P 1'
#
loop_
_entity.id
_entity.type
_entity.pdbx_description
1 polymer ?
#
loop_
_entity_poly.entity_id
_entity_poly.type
_entity_poly.pdbx_seq_one_letter_code
_entity_poly.pdbx_strand_id
1 'polypeptide(L)'
;MIVDIPTSSDFFDSATDLLHSAWDQVAGLLVEFDEIGDFAYEALDEEFDDSDYEQYWKAAKQVLTTSFTMVQQGVEFFIKGRIASVSPYLLLAGNPSVWPKKCDKEDMSFSFFR
;
A
#
# COMPACT_ATOMS: atom_id res chain seq x y z
N MET A 1 21.36 3.83 -22.23
CA MET A 1 20.46 2.75 -21.77
C MET A 1 19.57 3.28 -20.66
N ILE A 2 18.35 2.75 -20.46
CA ILE A 2 17.51 3.23 -19.34
C ILE A 2 18.04 2.59 -18.05
N VAL A 3 18.40 3.42 -17.08
CA VAL A 3 18.97 3.06 -15.78
C VAL A 3 18.02 3.42 -14.65
N ASP A 4 18.28 2.97 -13.42
CA ASP A 4 17.43 3.20 -12.24
C ASP A 4 15.97 2.72 -12.37
N ILE A 5 15.72 1.69 -13.18
CA ILE A 5 14.40 1.07 -13.24
C ILE A 5 14.23 0.21 -11.98
N PRO A 6 13.08 0.31 -11.27
CA PRO A 6 12.79 -0.55 -10.13
C PRO A 6 12.98 -2.03 -10.46
N THR A 7 13.73 -2.70 -9.60
CA THR A 7 14.03 -4.12 -9.70
C THR A 7 12.89 -4.97 -9.15
N SER A 8 12.97 -6.28 -9.39
CA SER A 8 12.01 -7.22 -8.81
C SER A 8 11.99 -7.18 -7.27
N SER A 9 13.15 -7.02 -6.62
CA SER A 9 13.22 -6.93 -5.16
C SER A 9 12.59 -5.64 -4.66
N ASP A 10 12.84 -4.50 -5.31
CA ASP A 10 12.25 -3.22 -4.90
C ASP A 10 10.72 -3.28 -4.85
N PHE A 11 10.10 -3.95 -5.84
CA PHE A 11 8.67 -4.18 -5.85
C PHE A 11 8.19 -5.14 -4.76
N PHE A 12 8.91 -6.24 -4.51
CA PHE A 12 8.51 -7.21 -3.47
C PHE A 12 8.66 -6.67 -2.06
N ASP A 13 9.73 -5.92 -1.80
CA ASP A 13 9.96 -5.27 -0.50
C ASP A 13 8.86 -4.23 -0.26
N SER A 14 8.61 -3.34 -1.24
CA SER A 14 7.53 -2.35 -1.15
C SER A 14 6.15 -2.99 -1.00
N ALA A 15 5.87 -4.11 -1.68
CA ALA A 15 4.61 -4.82 -1.54
C ALA A 15 4.43 -5.40 -0.14
N THR A 16 5.49 -5.96 0.42
CA THR A 16 5.50 -6.54 1.77
C THR A 16 5.26 -5.46 2.82
N ASP A 17 5.92 -4.31 2.69
CA ASP A 17 5.74 -3.16 3.59
C ASP A 17 4.31 -2.60 3.55
N LEU A 18 3.70 -2.54 2.36
CA LEU A 18 2.30 -2.14 2.20
C LEU A 18 1.34 -3.11 2.91
N LEU A 19 1.59 -4.42 2.81
CA LEU A 19 0.77 -5.43 3.50
C LEU A 19 0.93 -5.36 5.02
N HIS A 20 2.17 -5.22 5.52
CA HIS A 20 2.40 -5.03 6.95
C HIS A 20 1.71 -3.76 7.46
N SER A 21 1.84 -2.64 6.75
CA SER A 21 1.21 -1.37 7.15
C SER A 21 -0.31 -1.45 7.17
N ALA A 22 -0.92 -2.16 6.21
CA ALA A 22 -2.36 -2.40 6.19
C ALA A 22 -2.80 -3.28 7.37
N TRP A 23 -2.01 -4.32 7.67
CA TRP A 23 -2.29 -5.22 8.78
C TRP A 23 -2.20 -4.50 10.13
N ASP A 24 -1.14 -3.72 10.35
CA ASP A 24 -0.93 -2.96 11.58
C ASP A 24 -2.06 -1.96 11.83
N GLN A 25 -2.56 -1.30 10.79
CA GLN A 25 -3.71 -0.39 10.91
C GLN A 25 -4.99 -1.10 11.33
N VAL A 26 -5.32 -2.24 10.70
CA VAL A 26 -6.54 -3.00 11.04
C VAL A 26 -6.42 -3.63 12.42
N ALA A 27 -5.25 -4.18 12.77
CA ALA A 27 -4.98 -4.72 14.10
C ALA A 27 -5.06 -3.63 15.16
N GLY A 28 -4.55 -2.44 14.88
CA GLY A 28 -4.64 -1.28 15.77
C GLY A 28 -6.09 -0.90 16.09
N LEU A 29 -6.98 -0.91 15.09
CA LEU A 29 -8.42 -0.67 15.32
C LEU A 29 -9.04 -1.74 16.24
N LEU A 30 -8.66 -3.01 16.08
CA LEU A 30 -9.19 -4.07 16.94
C LEU A 30 -8.73 -3.94 18.38
N VAL A 31 -7.45 -3.58 18.59
CA VAL A 31 -6.91 -3.35 19.93
C VAL A 31 -7.54 -2.13 20.58
N GLU A 32 -7.63 -1.01 19.85
CA GLU A 32 -8.26 0.22 20.36
C GLU A 32 -9.73 -0.04 20.74
N PHE A 33 -10.46 -0.79 19.91
CA PHE A 33 -11.84 -1.14 20.18
C PHE A 33 -12.02 -1.94 21.47
N ASP A 34 -11.16 -2.93 21.70
CA ASP A 34 -11.14 -3.74 22.93
C ASP A 34 -10.83 -2.88 24.16
N GLU A 35 -9.80 -2.03 24.07
CA GLU A 35 -9.39 -1.12 25.15
C GLU A 35 -10.49 -0.12 25.54
N ILE A 36 -11.24 0.39 24.56
CA ILE A 36 -12.36 1.30 24.83
C ILE A 36 -13.49 0.57 25.54
N GLY A 37 -13.82 -0.66 25.12
CA GLY A 37 -14.84 -1.48 25.75
C GLY A 37 -14.50 -1.80 27.21
N ASP A 38 -13.26 -2.22 27.47
CA ASP A 38 -12.76 -2.49 28.81
C ASP A 38 -12.81 -1.22 29.68
N PHE A 39 -12.37 -0.08 29.15
CA PHE A 39 -12.42 1.19 29.89
C PHE A 39 -13.85 1.62 30.24
N ALA A 40 -14.78 1.52 29.31
CA ALA A 40 -16.18 1.89 29.55
C ALA A 40 -16.78 1.05 30.69
N TYR A 41 -16.52 -0.26 30.66
CA TYR A 41 -16.99 -1.19 31.67
C TYR A 41 -16.35 -0.93 33.04
N GLU A 42 -15.02 -0.80 33.11
CA GLU A 42 -14.28 -0.66 34.37
C GLU A 42 -14.41 0.73 35.02
N ALA A 43 -14.43 1.80 34.22
CA ALA A 43 -14.34 3.18 34.72
C ALA A 43 -15.70 3.85 34.88
N LEU A 44 -16.69 3.49 34.04
CA LEU A 44 -17.99 4.16 33.99
C LEU A 44 -19.15 3.26 34.43
N ASP A 45 -18.92 1.95 34.65
CA ASP A 45 -19.97 0.96 34.87
C ASP A 45 -21.02 0.98 33.73
N GLU A 46 -20.56 1.31 32.51
CA GLU A 46 -21.36 1.41 31.30
C GLU A 46 -20.96 0.30 30.33
N GLU A 47 -21.95 -0.42 29.79
CA GLU A 47 -21.75 -1.39 28.71
C GLU A 47 -21.91 -0.67 27.36
N PHE A 48 -21.04 -0.97 26.40
CA PHE A 48 -21.14 -0.45 25.06
C PHE A 48 -22.48 -0.82 24.42
N ASP A 49 -23.21 0.17 23.93
CA ASP A 49 -24.46 -0.04 23.21
C ASP A 49 -24.27 -0.02 21.68
N ASP A 50 -25.30 -0.45 20.94
CA ASP A 50 -25.31 -0.49 19.47
C ASP A 50 -24.91 0.84 18.83
N SER A 51 -25.22 1.98 19.45
CA SER A 51 -24.91 3.31 18.92
C SER A 51 -23.43 3.67 19.07
N ASP A 52 -22.78 3.22 20.14
CA ASP A 52 -21.34 3.41 20.35
C ASP A 52 -20.53 2.54 19.39
N TYR A 53 -20.96 1.29 19.16
CA TYR A 53 -20.39 0.41 18.14
C TYR A 53 -20.46 1.05 16.74
N GLU A 54 -21.62 1.56 16.35
CA GLU A 54 -21.81 2.21 15.05
C GLU A 54 -20.92 3.46 14.89
N GLN A 55 -20.82 4.29 15.94
CA GLN A 55 -20.00 5.49 15.92
C GLN A 55 -18.52 5.17 15.76
N TYR A 56 -18.01 4.17 16.50
CA TYR A 56 -16.63 3.72 16.39
C TYR A 56 -16.31 3.27 14.97
N TRP A 57 -17.07 2.33 14.43
CA TRP A 57 -16.81 1.79 13.08
C TRP A 57 -17.02 2.81 11.97
N LYS A 58 -17.90 3.79 12.18
CA LYS A 58 -18.06 4.94 11.28
C LYS A 58 -16.82 5.83 11.27
N ALA A 59 -16.18 6.04 12.41
CA ALA A 59 -14.91 6.77 12.51
C ALA A 59 -13.74 5.96 11.89
N ALA A 60 -13.72 4.64 12.13
CA ALA A 60 -12.70 3.73 11.61
C ALA A 60 -12.73 3.55 10.08
N LYS A 61 -13.85 3.90 9.42
CA LYS A 61 -14.07 3.71 7.98
C LYS A 61 -12.92 4.24 7.11
N GLN A 62 -12.35 5.40 7.47
CA GLN A 62 -11.25 5.98 6.69
C GLN A 62 -10.00 5.10 6.76
N VAL A 63 -9.64 4.62 7.96
CA VAL A 63 -8.50 3.74 8.19
C VAL A 63 -8.68 2.42 7.43
N LEU A 64 -9.85 1.80 7.53
CA LEU A 64 -10.18 0.58 6.78
C LEU A 64 -10.07 0.77 5.26
N THR A 65 -10.55 1.91 4.75
CA THR A 65 -10.47 2.23 3.31
C THR A 65 -9.01 2.38 2.88
N THR A 66 -8.21 3.11 3.65
CA THR A 66 -6.79 3.31 3.38
C THR A 66 -6.01 1.99 3.44
N SER A 67 -6.26 1.16 4.46
CA SER A 67 -5.67 -0.17 4.59
C SER A 67 -6.02 -1.07 3.40
N PHE A 68 -7.26 -1.03 2.93
CA PHE A 68 -7.68 -1.78 1.75
C PHE A 68 -6.95 -1.32 0.48
N THR A 69 -6.81 -0.01 0.27
CA THR A 69 -6.02 0.53 -0.84
C THR A 69 -4.54 0.09 -0.77
N MET A 70 -3.94 0.05 0.43
CA MET A 70 -2.58 -0.46 0.60
C MET A 70 -2.47 -1.93 0.18
N VAL A 71 -3.45 -2.77 0.53
CA VAL A 71 -3.49 -4.17 0.06
C VAL A 71 -3.57 -4.25 -1.46
N GLN A 72 -4.46 -3.47 -2.08
CA GLN A 72 -4.58 -3.44 -3.55
C GLN A 72 -3.25 -3.02 -4.20
N GLN A 73 -2.59 -1.99 -3.66
CA GLN A 73 -1.32 -1.52 -4.16
C GLN A 73 -0.19 -2.54 -3.96
N GLY A 74 -0.18 -3.23 -2.82
CA GLY A 74 0.77 -4.31 -2.54
C GLY A 74 0.62 -5.48 -3.51
N VAL A 75 -0.61 -5.90 -3.79
CA VAL A 75 -0.89 -6.94 -4.81
C VAL A 75 -0.40 -6.51 -6.19
N GLU A 76 -0.68 -5.26 -6.60
CA GLU A 76 -0.17 -4.72 -7.86
C GLU A 76 1.37 -4.77 -7.90
N PHE A 77 2.04 -4.41 -6.80
CA PHE A 77 3.50 -4.44 -6.72
C PHE A 77 4.05 -5.88 -6.77
N PHE A 78 3.40 -6.87 -6.16
CA PHE A 78 3.79 -8.27 -6.36
C PHE A 78 3.71 -8.68 -7.83
N ILE A 79 2.66 -8.26 -8.56
CA ILE A 79 2.54 -8.54 -9.99
C ILE A 79 3.68 -7.84 -10.77
N LYS A 80 3.95 -6.56 -10.47
CA LYS A 80 5.06 -5.82 -11.10
C LYS A 80 6.41 -6.45 -10.81
N GLY A 81 6.66 -6.91 -9.58
CA GLY A 81 7.89 -7.62 -9.20
C GLY A 81 8.06 -8.90 -10.03
N ARG A 82 7.00 -9.68 -10.20
CA ARG A 82 7.00 -10.88 -11.06
C ARG A 82 7.33 -10.54 -12.52
N ILE A 83 6.79 -9.45 -13.06
CA ILE A 83 7.13 -8.99 -14.42
C ILE A 83 8.60 -8.55 -14.50
N ALA A 84 9.06 -7.75 -13.53
CA ALA A 84 10.43 -7.25 -13.45
C ALA A 84 11.47 -8.36 -13.30
N SER A 85 11.12 -9.50 -12.69
CA SER A 85 11.99 -10.68 -12.61
C SER A 85 12.28 -11.31 -13.98
N VAL A 86 11.40 -11.11 -14.96
CA VAL A 86 11.64 -11.50 -16.35
C VAL A 86 12.42 -10.39 -17.06
N SER A 87 11.90 -9.16 -16.99
CA SER A 87 12.60 -7.97 -17.46
C SER A 87 11.91 -6.72 -16.92
N PRO A 88 12.62 -5.81 -16.22
CA PRO A 88 12.04 -4.57 -15.71
C PRO A 88 11.59 -3.62 -16.84
N TYR A 89 12.14 -3.78 -18.04
CA TYR A 89 11.75 -3.02 -19.23
C TYR A 89 10.34 -3.33 -19.74
N LEU A 90 9.75 -4.46 -19.33
CA LEU A 90 8.35 -4.80 -19.68
C LEU A 90 7.32 -3.92 -18.96
N LEU A 91 7.75 -3.22 -17.90
CA LEU A 91 6.92 -2.26 -17.17
C LEU A 91 6.95 -0.85 -17.77
N LEU A 92 7.78 -0.62 -18.81
CA LEU A 92 7.80 0.65 -19.52
C LEU A 92 6.50 0.80 -20.32
N ALA A 93 5.69 1.78 -19.95
CA ALA A 93 4.48 2.12 -20.68
C ALA A 93 4.80 2.95 -21.95
N GLY A 94 3.92 2.86 -22.95
CA GLY A 94 3.97 3.69 -24.14
C GLY A 94 4.80 3.13 -25.31
N ASN A 95 4.75 3.83 -26.44
CA ASN A 95 5.52 3.49 -27.63
C ASN A 95 6.95 4.02 -27.49
N PRO A 96 8.00 3.28 -27.89
CA PRO A 96 9.37 3.79 -27.92
C PRO A 96 9.55 5.15 -28.63
N SER A 97 8.62 5.54 -29.50
CA SER A 97 8.61 6.85 -30.17
C SER A 97 8.40 8.05 -29.23
N VAL A 98 7.81 7.87 -28.04
CA VAL A 98 7.61 8.93 -27.04
C VAL A 98 8.69 8.96 -25.97
N TRP A 99 9.66 8.05 -26.03
CA TRP A 99 10.75 8.03 -25.07
C TRP A 99 11.62 9.27 -25.20
N PRO A 100 12.25 9.72 -24.10
CA PRO A 100 13.20 10.82 -24.13
C PRO A 100 14.26 10.68 -25.22
N LYS A 101 14.60 11.80 -25.87
CA LYS A 101 15.58 11.83 -26.95
C LYS A 101 16.96 11.37 -26.46
N LYS A 102 17.68 10.62 -27.30
CA LYS A 102 19.03 10.08 -27.06
C LYS A 102 19.13 8.96 -26.00
N CYS A 103 18.04 8.37 -25.53
CA CYS A 103 18.07 7.23 -24.62
C CYS A 103 18.80 5.98 -25.19
N ASP A 104 18.98 5.94 -26.51
CA ASP A 104 19.76 4.96 -27.26
C ASP A 104 21.28 5.21 -27.22
N LYS A 105 21.71 6.44 -26.89
CA LYS A 105 23.12 6.87 -26.95
C LYS A 105 23.72 7.16 -25.59
N GLU A 106 22.89 7.59 -24.64
CA GLU A 106 23.31 7.98 -23.31
C GLU A 106 22.48 7.23 -22.27
N ASP A 107 23.05 7.02 -21.09
CA ASP A 107 22.30 6.46 -19.97
C ASP A 107 21.31 7.49 -19.44
N MET A 108 20.08 7.03 -19.23
CA MET A 108 19.00 7.90 -18.80
C MET A 108 18.20 7.26 -17.68
N SER A 109 18.03 7.99 -16.59
CA SER A 109 17.26 7.51 -15.44
C SER A 109 15.80 7.28 -15.81
N PHE A 110 15.21 6.20 -15.28
CA PHE A 110 13.81 5.85 -15.45
C PHE A 110 12.87 6.99 -15.06
N SER A 111 13.27 7.87 -14.13
CA SER A 111 12.46 9.03 -13.73
C SER A 111 12.11 10.00 -14.87
N PHE A 112 12.84 9.96 -15.99
CA PHE A 112 12.56 10.76 -17.19
C PHE A 112 11.49 10.13 -18.11
N PHE A 113 11.12 8.87 -17.88
CA PHE A 113 10.10 8.14 -18.62
C PHE A 113 8.79 8.26 -17.83
N ARG A 114 7.96 9.25 -18.21
CA ARG A 114 6.61 9.47 -17.66
C ARG A 114 5.53 8.83 -18.53
#